data_AF-A0A9P6H5M4-F1
#
_entry.id   AF-A0A9P6H5M4-F1
#
_cell.length_a   1.000
_cell.length_b   1.000
_cell.length_c   1.000
_cell.angle_alpha   90.00
_cell.angle_beta   90.00
_cell.angle_gamma   90.00
#
_symmetry.space_group_name_H-M   'P 1'
#
loop_
_entity.id
_entity.type
_entity.pdbx_description
1 polymer ?
#
loop_
_entity_poly.entity_id
_entity_poly.type
_entity_poly.pdbx_seq_one_letter_code
_entity_poly.pdbx_strand_id
1 'polypeptide(L)'
;LPATSRPKELLTWLTTKKCSLNRVPVIKDAQAYGLQWVKWWAAVQPWERDVQQWPPSRNTVSKVNWDRFPANGKDRLFVAVMALSW
;
A
#
# COMPACT_ATOMS: atom_id res chain seq x y z
N LEU A 1 0.12 6.83 5.91
CA LEU A 1 -0.43 5.46 5.72
C LEU A 1 -0.44 4.78 7.07
N PRO A 2 -1.53 4.10 7.45
CA PRO A 2 -1.59 3.34 8.69
C PRO A 2 -0.38 2.41 8.78
N ALA A 3 0.33 2.43 9.90
CA ALA A 3 1.42 1.49 10.17
C ALA A 3 0.88 0.09 10.50
N THR A 4 -0.37 0.03 10.97
CA THR A 4 -1.00 -1.14 11.58
C THR A 4 -1.39 -2.24 10.59
N SER A 5 -1.64 -1.93 9.31
CA SER A 5 -2.06 -2.91 8.30
C SER A 5 -0.99 -3.27 7.28
N ARG A 6 0.21 -2.67 7.34
CA ARG A 6 1.29 -2.94 6.37
C ARG A 6 1.79 -4.40 6.45
N PRO A 7 2.14 -5.02 5.31
CA PRO A 7 2.93 -6.25 5.30
C PRO A 7 4.23 -6.07 6.09
N LYS A 8 4.63 -7.10 6.84
CA LYS A 8 5.82 -7.05 7.71
C LYS A 8 7.09 -6.85 6.90
N GLU A 9 7.17 -7.50 5.76
CA GLU A 9 8.25 -7.44 4.77
C GLU A 9 8.45 -6.00 4.29
N LEU A 10 7.34 -5.32 4.00
CA LEU A 10 7.35 -3.92 3.60
C LEU A 10 7.81 -3.01 4.74
N LEU A 11 7.33 -3.26 5.96
CA LEU A 11 7.76 -2.51 7.14
C LEU A 11 9.28 -2.63 7.35
N THR A 12 9.83 -3.84 7.29
CA THR A 12 11.27 -4.09 7.41
C THR A 12 12.07 -3.42 6.30
N TRP A 13 11.56 -3.43 5.06
CA TRP A 13 12.22 -2.76 3.94
C TRP A 13 12.27 -1.23 4.12
N LEU A 14 11.19 -0.64 4.62
CA LEU A 14 11.10 0.79 4.90
C LEU A 14 11.99 1.23 6.07
N THR A 15 12.03 0.47 7.16
CA THR A 15 12.71 0.88 8.41
C THR A 15 14.18 0.46 8.46
N THR A 16 14.49 -0.79 8.09
CA THR A 16 15.84 -1.37 8.26
C THR A 16 16.70 -1.21 7.01
N LYS A 17 16.09 -1.30 5.82
CA LYS A 17 16.83 -1.31 4.54
C LYS A 17 16.85 0.03 3.82
N LYS A 18 16.34 1.10 4.44
CA LYS A 18 16.24 2.46 3.87
C LYS A 18 15.68 2.47 2.44
N CYS A 19 14.69 1.63 2.15
CA CYS A 19 14.10 1.51 0.81
C CYS A 19 15.11 1.15 -0.31
N SER A 20 16.20 0.43 0.00
CA SER A 20 17.19 0.04 -1.02
C SER A 20 16.59 -0.91 -2.06
N LEU A 21 16.65 -0.52 -3.34
CA LEU A 21 16.20 -1.31 -4.48
C LEU A 21 16.97 -2.63 -4.63
N ASN A 22 18.25 -2.64 -4.26
CA ASN A 22 19.11 -3.83 -4.34
C ASN A 22 18.82 -4.85 -3.23
N ARG A 23 17.90 -4.55 -2.30
CA ARG A 23 17.61 -5.39 -1.13
C ARG A 23 16.12 -5.63 -0.95
N VAL A 24 15.49 -6.18 -1.99
CA VAL A 24 14.11 -6.67 -1.98
C VAL A 24 13.90 -7.63 -0.78
N PRO A 25 12.79 -7.54 -0.04
CA PRO A 25 12.48 -8.49 1.02
C PRO A 25 12.10 -9.87 0.45
N VAL A 26 12.38 -10.92 1.20
CA VAL A 26 12.02 -12.30 0.81
C VAL A 26 10.62 -12.59 1.31
N ILE A 27 9.70 -12.85 0.37
CA ILE A 27 8.32 -13.26 0.68
C ILE A 27 8.31 -14.78 0.79
N LYS A 28 8.05 -15.29 2.01
CA LYS A 28 7.99 -16.74 2.27
C LYS A 28 6.62 -17.34 1.93
N ASP A 29 5.56 -16.56 2.10
CA ASP A 29 4.19 -16.93 1.82
C ASP A 29 3.53 -15.81 1.00
N ALA A 30 3.43 -16.02 -0.30
CA ALA A 30 2.88 -15.05 -1.23
C ALA A 30 1.37 -14.82 -1.00
N GLN A 31 0.63 -15.84 -0.56
CA GLN A 31 -0.80 -15.72 -0.33
C GLN A 31 -1.10 -14.86 0.89
N ALA A 32 -0.41 -15.12 2.00
CA ALA A 32 -0.52 -14.30 3.21
C ALA A 32 -0.07 -12.86 2.96
N TYR A 33 1.05 -12.69 2.23
CA TYR A 33 1.53 -11.37 1.83
C TYR A 33 0.50 -10.61 1.01
N GLY A 34 -0.05 -11.23 -0.04
CA GLY A 34 -1.03 -10.61 -0.93
C GLY A 34 -2.29 -10.18 -0.18
N LEU A 35 -2.82 -11.03 0.71
CA LEU A 35 -3.98 -10.68 1.55
C LEU A 35 -3.70 -9.48 2.46
N GLN A 36 -2.50 -9.42 3.04
CA GLN A 36 -2.10 -8.30 3.89
C GLN A 36 -1.86 -7.02 3.08
N TRP A 37 -1.29 -7.15 1.87
CA TRP A 37 -1.09 -6.04 0.95
C TRP A 37 -2.43 -5.45 0.49
N VAL A 38 -3.41 -6.29 0.16
CA VAL A 38 -4.78 -5.86 -0.20
C VAL A 38 -5.44 -5.10 0.95
N LYS A 39 -5.37 -5.63 2.18
CA LYS A 39 -5.90 -4.94 3.38
C LYS A 39 -5.23 -3.60 3.61
N TRP A 40 -3.91 -3.53 3.42
CA TRP A 40 -3.18 -2.27 3.50
C TRP A 40 -3.60 -1.28 2.42
N TRP A 41 -3.71 -1.73 1.16
CA TRP A 41 -4.10 -0.90 0.03
C TRP A 41 -5.51 -0.34 0.19
N ALA A 42 -6.45 -1.16 0.69
CA ALA A 42 -7.81 -0.77 1.05
C ALA A 42 -7.83 0.36 2.09
N ALA A 43 -7.04 0.24 3.17
CA ALA A 43 -6.94 1.26 4.21
C ALA A 43 -6.30 2.59 3.75
N VAL A 44 -5.72 2.57 2.55
CA VAL A 44 -5.05 3.70 1.92
C VAL A 44 -5.92 4.32 0.81
N GLN A 45 -7.01 3.68 0.42
CA GLN A 45 -7.90 4.28 -0.57
C GLN A 45 -8.56 5.57 -0.06
N PRO A 46 -8.88 6.51 -0.95
CA PRO A 46 -9.80 7.60 -0.65
C PRO A 46 -11.13 7.06 -0.12
N TRP A 47 -11.80 7.82 0.76
CA TRP A 47 -13.02 7.38 1.44
C TRP A 47 -14.21 7.19 0.48
N GLU A 48 -14.11 7.77 -0.72
CA GLU A 48 -15.09 7.67 -1.80
C GLU A 48 -15.06 6.32 -2.53
N ARG A 49 -14.01 5.52 -2.34
CA ARG A 49 -13.91 4.17 -2.91
C ARG A 49 -14.55 3.17 -1.96
N ASP A 50 -15.39 2.32 -2.52
CA ASP A 50 -15.83 1.12 -1.82
C ASP A 50 -14.66 0.13 -1.78
N VAL A 51 -14.30 -0.29 -0.57
CA VAL A 51 -13.20 -1.23 -0.30
C VAL A 51 -13.70 -2.57 0.26
N GLN A 52 -15.02 -2.77 0.34
CA GLN A 52 -15.62 -4.04 0.81
C GLN A 52 -15.39 -5.17 -0.18
N GLN A 53 -15.21 -4.84 -1.46
CA GLN A 53 -14.90 -5.79 -2.51
C GLN A 53 -13.55 -5.47 -3.14
N TRP A 54 -12.84 -6.52 -3.54
CA TRP A 54 -11.59 -6.41 -4.28
C TRP A 54 -11.85 -6.58 -5.79
N PRO A 55 -11.32 -5.71 -6.66
CA PRO A 55 -10.60 -4.47 -6.34
C PRO A 55 -11.55 -3.35 -5.88
N PRO A 56 -11.02 -2.31 -5.17
CA PRO A 56 -11.83 -1.17 -4.76
C PRO A 56 -12.56 -0.50 -5.93
N SER A 57 -13.73 0.08 -5.67
CA SER A 57 -14.55 0.69 -6.71
C SER A 57 -13.82 1.83 -7.43
N ARG A 58 -14.09 1.97 -8.74
CA ARG A 58 -13.49 2.99 -9.60
C ARG A 58 -14.33 4.28 -9.69
N ASN A 59 -15.13 4.59 -8.66
CA ASN A 59 -16.09 5.69 -8.66
C ASN A 59 -15.48 6.97 -9.28
N THR A 60 -16.06 7.42 -10.39
CA THR A 60 -15.67 8.62 -11.13
C THR A 60 -16.26 9.85 -10.46
N VAL A 61 -15.83 10.13 -9.23
CA VAL A 61 -16.14 11.43 -8.61
C VAL A 61 -15.25 12.47 -9.29
N SER A 62 -15.83 13.55 -9.78
CA SER A 62 -15.15 14.61 -10.56
C SER A 62 -13.96 15.26 -9.84
N LYS A 63 -13.87 15.09 -8.51
CA LYS A 63 -12.69 15.42 -7.70
C LYS A 63 -12.48 14.33 -6.65
N VAL A 64 -11.55 13.42 -6.89
CA VAL A 64 -11.07 12.50 -5.86
C VAL A 64 -10.22 13.30 -4.88
N ASN A 65 -10.69 13.46 -3.64
CA ASN A 65 -9.96 14.19 -2.63
C ASN A 65 -8.87 13.29 -2.03
N TRP A 66 -7.62 13.53 -2.43
CA TRP A 66 -6.45 12.88 -1.86
C TRP A 66 -5.86 13.66 -0.66
N ASP A 67 -6.49 14.72 -0.17
CA ASP A 67 -6.00 15.56 0.94
C ASP A 67 -5.92 14.78 2.27
N ARG A 68 -6.70 13.70 2.39
CA ARG A 68 -6.54 12.72 3.48
C ARG A 68 -5.22 11.94 3.42
N PHE A 69 -4.45 12.02 2.32
CA PHE A 69 -3.07 11.59 2.32
C PHE A 69 -2.20 12.69 2.94
N PRO A 70 -1.54 12.43 4.09
CA PRO A 70 -0.54 13.37 4.60
C PRO A 70 0.50 13.67 3.51
N ALA A 71 0.89 14.95 3.39
CA ALA A 71 1.66 15.66 2.36
C ALA A 71 2.80 14.94 1.58
N ASN A 72 3.20 13.73 1.97
CA ASN A 72 4.26 12.94 1.35
C ASN A 72 3.68 11.90 0.36
N GLY A 73 2.73 12.30 -0.49
CA GLY A 73 1.93 11.39 -1.33
C GLY A 73 2.71 10.66 -2.44
N LYS A 74 3.73 11.29 -3.04
CA LYS A 74 4.49 10.73 -4.19
C LYS A 74 5.31 9.50 -3.81
N ASP A 75 6.05 9.58 -2.71
CA ASP A 75 6.88 8.48 -2.21
C ASP A 75 6.04 7.25 -1.82
N ARG A 76 4.77 7.48 -1.47
CA ARG A 76 3.87 6.44 -0.98
C ARG A 76 3.27 5.59 -2.10
N LEU A 77 2.95 6.19 -3.24
CA LEU A 77 2.53 5.42 -4.41
C LEU A 77 3.69 4.57 -4.94
N PHE A 78 4.89 5.13 -4.98
CA PHE A 78 6.10 4.39 -5.32
C PHE A 78 6.30 3.17 -4.41
N VAL A 79 6.20 3.35 -3.09
CA VAL A 79 6.28 2.25 -2.12
C VAL A 79 5.20 1.19 -2.36
N ALA A 80 3.97 1.59 -2.69
CA ALA A 80 2.89 0.64 -2.97
C ALA A 80 3.13 -0.18 -4.24
N VAL A 81 3.63 0.46 -5.31
CA VAL A 81 4.01 -0.21 -6.56
C VAL A 81 5.17 -1.17 -6.35
N MET A 82 6.21 -0.74 -5.62
CA MET A 82 7.33 -1.62 -5.28
C MET A 82 6.87 -2.83 -4.46
N ALA A 83 6.03 -2.60 -3.45
CA ALA A 83 5.46 -3.69 -2.64
C ALA A 83 4.62 -4.67 -3.47
N LEU A 84 3.90 -4.20 -4.50
CA LEU A 84 3.11 -5.06 -5.37
C LEU A 84 3.97 -5.89 -6.34
N SER A 85 5.18 -5.43 -6.65
CA SER A 85 6.07 -6.09 -7.62
C SER A 85 6.83 -7.30 -7.05
N TRP A 86 6.80 -7.48 -5.73
CA TRP A 86 7.47 -8.57 -5.02
C TRP A 86 6.56 -9.79 -4.91
#